data_AF-A0A7S1EYV6-F1
#
_entry.id   AF-A0A7S1EYV6-F1
#
_cell.length_a   1.000
_cell.length_b   1.000
_cell.length_c   1.000
_cell.angle_alpha   90.00
_cell.angle_beta   90.00
_cell.angle_gamma   90.00
#
_symmetry.space_group_name_H-M   'P 1'
#
loop_
_entity.id
_entity.type
_entity.pdbx_description
1 polymer ?
#
loop_
_entity_poly.entity_id
_entity_poly.type
_entity_poly.pdbx_seq_one_letter_code
_entity_poly.pdbx_strand_id
1 'polypeptide(L)'
;FFFLFLPPPAISMHLAGCFICVVAASVGALNDDEWSKGLETTGFLRTTAFTMAKEAFLVARGSDATQNQDSLEQHVASFDSNLAAIVYGDAEMGIPAAPSLAVEVDADLVNVSWMIFRDELTST
;
A
#
# COMPACT_ATOMS: atom_id res chain seq x y z
N PHE A 1 -22.11 12.35 -13.85
CA PHE A 1 -22.45 10.92 -13.87
C PHE A 1 -22.69 10.51 -12.43
N PHE A 2 -23.96 10.59 -12.02
CA PHE A 2 -24.46 10.52 -10.65
C PHE A 2 -25.58 9.49 -10.70
N PHE A 3 -25.42 8.36 -10.05
CA PHE A 3 -26.52 7.41 -9.83
C PHE A 3 -26.44 6.88 -8.40
N LEU A 4 -27.02 7.69 -7.51
CA LEU A 4 -27.71 7.17 -6.32
C LEU A 4 -29.18 6.91 -6.68
N PHE A 5 -29.81 6.07 -5.86
CA PHE A 5 -31.25 5.80 -5.70
C PHE A 5 -31.84 4.57 -6.45
N LEU A 6 -32.00 3.44 -5.75
CA LEU A 6 -33.29 2.96 -5.19
C LEU A 6 -33.17 1.52 -4.58
N PRO A 7 -33.76 1.22 -3.40
CA PRO A 7 -33.98 -0.16 -2.90
C PRO A 7 -35.45 -0.65 -3.15
N PRO A 8 -35.85 -1.84 -2.65
CA PRO A 8 -35.86 -3.19 -3.25
C PRO A 8 -37.26 -3.60 -3.81
N PRO A 9 -37.51 -4.89 -4.14
CA PRO A 9 -38.45 -5.60 -3.26
C PRO A 9 -38.05 -7.03 -2.90
N ALA A 10 -38.47 -7.39 -1.69
CA ALA A 10 -38.35 -8.70 -1.08
C ALA A 10 -38.97 -9.81 -1.95
N ILE A 11 -38.22 -10.90 -2.13
CA ILE A 11 -38.77 -12.21 -2.47
C ILE A 11 -38.37 -13.15 -1.32
N SER A 12 -39.36 -13.42 -0.47
CA SER A 12 -39.36 -14.50 0.50
C SER A 12 -39.75 -15.78 -0.22
N MET A 13 -38.90 -16.84 -0.19
CA MET A 13 -39.36 -18.21 0.07
C MET A 13 -38.22 -19.24 0.14
N HIS A 14 -38.07 -19.80 1.36
CA HIS A 14 -37.92 -21.23 1.68
C HIS A 14 -36.54 -21.92 1.61
N LEU A 15 -36.02 -22.11 2.84
CA LEU A 15 -35.68 -23.38 3.49
C LEU A 15 -34.40 -24.15 3.09
N ALA A 16 -33.59 -24.33 4.14
CA ALA A 16 -32.72 -25.49 4.38
C ALA A 16 -31.43 -25.57 3.54
N GLY A 17 -30.67 -24.47 3.50
CA GLY A 17 -29.27 -24.49 3.13
C GLY A 17 -28.40 -24.42 4.37
N CYS A 18 -27.75 -25.54 4.70
CA CYS A 18 -26.53 -25.70 5.48
C CYS A 18 -26.11 -24.47 6.33
N PHE A 19 -26.24 -24.59 7.65
CA PHE A 19 -25.64 -23.68 8.62
C PHE A 19 -24.11 -23.77 8.49
N ILE A 20 -23.55 -23.11 7.48
CA ILE A 20 -22.13 -22.81 7.43
C ILE A 20 -21.92 -21.85 8.60
N CYS A 21 -21.42 -22.39 9.70
CA CYS A 21 -20.70 -21.61 10.69
C CYS A 21 -19.61 -20.87 9.93
N VAL A 22 -19.88 -19.63 9.51
CA VAL A 22 -18.84 -18.68 9.16
C VAL A 22 -18.03 -18.52 10.43
N VAL A 23 -16.86 -19.16 10.46
CA VAL A 23 -15.85 -18.89 11.47
C VAL A 23 -15.44 -17.45 11.23
N ALA A 24 -16.01 -16.54 12.02
CA ALA A 24 -15.45 -15.21 12.18
C ALA A 24 -14.12 -15.41 12.91
N ALA A 25 -13.06 -15.65 12.15
CA ALA A 25 -11.71 -15.46 12.63
C ALA A 25 -11.61 -13.97 12.96
N SER A 26 -11.72 -13.62 14.24
CA SER A 26 -11.21 -12.33 14.71
C SER A 26 -9.70 -12.39 14.54
N VAL A 27 -9.24 -12.01 13.35
CA VAL A 27 -7.84 -11.65 13.16
C VAL A 27 -7.53 -10.64 14.25
N GLY A 28 -6.53 -10.95 15.08
CA GLY A 28 -6.22 -10.16 16.26
C GLY A 28 -6.14 -8.68 15.91
N ALA A 29 -6.82 -7.84 16.69
CA ALA A 29 -6.65 -6.40 16.58
C ALA A 29 -5.16 -6.08 16.73
N LEU A 30 -4.58 -5.36 15.77
CA LEU A 30 -3.18 -4.91 15.90
C LEU A 30 -3.06 -4.06 17.16
N ASN A 31 -1.92 -4.14 17.82
CA ASN A 31 -1.67 -3.29 18.98
C ASN A 31 -1.47 -1.82 18.56
N ASP A 32 -1.62 -0.89 19.51
CA ASP A 32 -1.56 0.56 19.21
C ASP A 32 -0.20 0.97 18.59
N ASP A 33 0.88 0.31 19.00
CA ASP A 33 2.24 0.60 18.51
C ASP A 33 2.43 0.14 17.05
N GLU A 34 1.93 -1.05 16.71
CA GLU A 34 1.93 -1.63 15.35
C GLU A 34 1.11 -0.74 14.40
N TRP A 35 -0.03 -0.23 14.87
CA TRP A 35 -0.84 0.73 14.12
C TRP A 35 -0.09 2.04 13.88
N SER A 36 0.54 2.62 14.91
CA SER A 36 1.30 3.88 14.77
C SER A 36 2.45 3.73 13.77
N LYS A 37 3.22 2.64 13.89
CA LYS A 37 4.34 2.35 13.00
C LYS A 37 3.91 2.16 11.55
N GLY A 38 2.84 1.40 11.30
CA GLY A 38 2.30 1.25 9.96
C GLY A 38 1.87 2.60 9.36
N LEU A 39 1.22 3.45 10.16
CA LEU A 39 0.78 4.77 9.71
C LEU A 39 1.96 5.71 9.42
N GLU A 40 2.96 5.73 10.28
CA GLU A 40 4.19 6.51 10.10
C GLU A 40 4.92 6.09 8.81
N THR A 41 5.09 4.78 8.59
CA THR A 41 5.74 4.24 7.40
C THR A 41 4.96 4.58 6.13
N THR A 42 3.62 4.48 6.12
CA THR A 42 2.84 4.90 4.94
C THR A 42 2.91 6.40 4.68
N GLY A 43 3.01 7.23 5.74
CA GLY A 43 3.27 8.66 5.62
C GLY A 43 4.64 8.97 5.03
N PHE A 44 5.67 8.24 5.46
CA PHE A 44 7.02 8.31 4.92
C PHE A 44 7.06 7.94 3.43
N LEU A 45 6.40 6.84 3.03
CA LEU A 45 6.30 6.42 1.63
C LEU A 45 5.68 7.53 0.76
N ARG A 46 4.59 8.17 1.21
CA ARG A 46 3.96 9.28 0.48
C ARG A 46 4.94 10.43 0.23
N THR A 47 5.64 10.88 1.28
CA THR A 47 6.60 11.98 1.15
C THR A 47 7.77 11.59 0.24
N THR A 48 8.27 10.37 0.36
CA THR A 48 9.39 9.86 -0.45
C THR A 48 9.02 9.79 -1.93
N ALA A 49 7.81 9.35 -2.28
CA ALA A 49 7.33 9.36 -3.67
C ALA A 49 7.36 10.75 -4.32
N PHE A 50 6.93 11.80 -3.59
CA PHE A 50 6.99 13.17 -4.10
C PHE A 50 8.42 13.70 -4.20
N THR A 51 9.30 13.34 -3.27
CA THR A 51 10.73 13.67 -3.34
C THR A 51 11.39 13.04 -4.56
N MET A 52 11.17 11.75 -4.81
CA MET A 52 11.70 11.05 -5.99
C MET A 52 11.22 11.67 -7.30
N ALA A 53 9.93 12.03 -7.38
CA ALA A 53 9.39 12.72 -8.55
C ALA A 53 10.10 14.06 -8.79
N LYS A 54 10.35 14.83 -7.73
CA LYS A 54 11.12 16.08 -7.82
C LYS A 54 12.56 15.84 -8.29
N GLU A 55 13.24 14.85 -7.74
CA GLU A 55 14.62 14.50 -8.10
C GLU A 55 14.72 14.09 -9.57
N ALA A 56 13.81 13.24 -10.05
CA ALA A 56 13.73 12.87 -11.46
C ALA A 56 13.55 14.09 -12.38
N PHE A 57 12.69 15.05 -12.01
CA PHE A 57 12.57 16.30 -12.77
C PHE A 57 13.83 17.17 -12.74
N LEU A 58 14.57 17.20 -11.63
CA LEU A 58 15.82 17.94 -11.53
C LEU A 58 16.92 17.31 -12.39
N VAL A 59 17.00 15.97 -12.41
CA VAL A 59 17.89 15.19 -13.29
C VAL A 59 17.56 15.49 -14.76
N ALA A 60 16.28 15.40 -15.15
CA ALA A 60 15.84 15.68 -16.52
C ALA A 60 16.15 17.12 -16.96
N ARG A 61 16.16 18.08 -16.02
CA ARG A 61 16.52 19.48 -16.28
C ARG A 61 18.04 19.73 -16.28
N GLY A 62 18.85 18.75 -15.89
CA GLY A 62 20.31 18.88 -15.77
C GLY A 62 20.78 19.69 -14.55
N SER A 63 19.92 19.92 -13.55
CA SER A 63 20.28 20.65 -12.33
C SER A 63 20.82 19.67 -11.30
N ASP A 64 22.11 19.80 -10.96
CA ASP A 64 22.78 18.90 -10.00
C ASP A 64 22.48 17.41 -10.28
N ALA A 65 22.49 17.04 -11.57
CA ALA A 65 21.92 15.77 -12.03
C ALA A 65 22.55 14.56 -11.34
N THR A 66 23.88 14.53 -11.18
CA THR A 66 24.57 13.43 -10.48
C THR A 66 24.13 13.30 -9.03
N GLN A 67 24.05 14.42 -8.29
CA GLN A 67 23.63 14.38 -6.88
C GLN A 67 22.16 13.95 -6.73
N ASN A 68 21.28 14.46 -7.60
CA ASN A 68 19.86 14.09 -7.56
C ASN A 68 19.66 12.64 -8.01
N GLN A 69 20.49 12.11 -8.92
CA GLN A 69 20.45 10.70 -9.32
C GLN A 69 20.91 9.79 -8.18
N ASP A 70 22.01 10.11 -7.51
CA ASP A 70 22.48 9.35 -6.33
C ASP A 70 21.45 9.37 -5.19
N SER A 71 20.74 10.50 -5.01
CA SER A 71 19.69 10.64 -4.00
C SER A 71 18.43 9.85 -4.38
N LEU A 72 18.06 9.89 -5.67
CA LEU A 72 16.94 9.12 -6.22
C LEU A 72 17.14 7.62 -6.00
N GLU A 73 18.34 7.09 -6.28
CA GLU A 73 18.65 5.67 -6.05
C GLU A 73 18.52 5.27 -4.56
N GLN A 74 18.97 6.13 -3.65
CA GLN A 74 18.81 5.90 -2.21
C GLN A 74 17.34 5.93 -1.77
N HIS A 75 16.55 6.84 -2.32
CA HIS A 75 15.12 6.91 -2.03
C HIS A 75 14.35 5.73 -2.61
N VAL A 76 14.70 5.25 -3.81
CA VAL A 76 14.12 4.03 -4.41
C VAL A 76 14.40 2.83 -3.50
N ALA A 77 15.65 2.64 -3.07
CA ALA A 77 16.01 1.53 -2.18
C ALA A 77 15.27 1.61 -0.83
N SER A 78 15.14 2.81 -0.27
CA SER A 78 14.39 3.04 0.98
C SER A 78 12.90 2.80 0.79
N PHE A 79 12.34 3.17 -0.36
CA PHE A 79 10.94 2.93 -0.68
C PHE A 79 10.66 1.43 -0.83
N ASP A 80 11.52 0.70 -1.55
CA ASP A 80 11.44 -0.75 -1.72
C ASP A 80 11.38 -1.47 -0.36
N SER A 81 12.30 -1.14 0.56
CA SER A 81 12.34 -1.79 1.87
C SER A 81 11.12 -1.48 2.74
N ASN A 82 10.68 -0.21 2.75
CA ASN A 82 9.53 0.21 3.55
C ASN A 82 8.20 -0.32 2.98
N LEU A 83 8.08 -0.41 1.65
CA LEU A 83 6.92 -1.01 1.03
C LEU A 83 6.84 -2.51 1.32
N ALA A 84 7.97 -3.23 1.22
CA ALA A 84 8.02 -4.64 1.59
C ALA A 84 7.59 -4.87 3.04
N ALA A 85 8.00 -4.00 3.97
CA ALA A 85 7.58 -4.06 5.37
C ALA A 85 6.07 -3.88 5.56
N ILE A 86 5.42 -3.01 4.77
CA ILE A 86 3.96 -2.83 4.81
C ILE A 86 3.20 -3.99 4.16
N VAL A 87 3.72 -4.55 3.06
CA VAL A 87 3.05 -5.62 2.31
C VAL A 87 3.20 -6.97 3.02
N TYR A 88 4.42 -7.32 3.41
CA TYR A 88 4.76 -8.65 3.94
C TYR A 88 4.90 -8.69 5.46
N GLY A 89 4.89 -7.53 6.12
CA GLY A 89 5.25 -7.39 7.52
C GLY A 89 6.78 -7.36 7.73
N ASP A 90 7.19 -6.71 8.81
CA ASP A 90 8.58 -6.65 9.26
C ASP A 90 8.62 -6.67 10.80
N ALA A 91 9.15 -7.76 11.35
CA ALA A 91 9.23 -7.95 12.80
C ALA A 91 10.24 -7.01 13.47
N GLU A 92 11.28 -6.56 12.76
CA GLU A 92 12.29 -5.64 13.29
C GLU A 92 11.72 -4.21 13.34
N MET A 93 10.96 -3.81 12.33
CA MET A 93 10.24 -2.54 12.33
C MET A 93 8.99 -2.59 13.23
N GLY A 94 8.50 -3.78 13.57
CA GLY A 94 7.27 -3.99 14.36
C GLY A 94 6.01 -3.68 13.55
N ILE A 95 6.04 -4.01 12.26
CA ILE A 95 4.91 -3.91 11.35
C ILE A 95 4.39 -5.34 11.11
N PRO A 96 3.15 -5.66 11.51
CA PRO A 96 2.60 -6.99 11.30
C PRO A 96 2.20 -7.19 9.83
N ALA A 97 2.25 -8.43 9.36
CA ALA A 97 1.77 -8.78 8.02
C ALA A 97 0.26 -8.52 7.87
N ALA A 98 -0.20 -8.44 6.61
CA ALA A 98 -1.59 -8.15 6.30
C ALA A 98 -2.56 -9.08 7.07
N PRO A 99 -3.53 -8.52 7.83
CA PRO A 99 -4.40 -9.32 8.69
C PRO A 99 -5.42 -10.15 7.88
N SER A 100 -5.76 -9.74 6.67
CA SER A 100 -6.79 -10.40 5.87
C SER A 100 -6.48 -10.34 4.39
N LEU A 101 -7.08 -11.26 3.62
CA LEU A 101 -6.96 -11.29 2.16
C LEU A 101 -7.36 -9.97 1.49
N ALA A 102 -8.32 -9.24 2.06
CA ALA A 102 -8.71 -7.92 1.52
C ALA A 102 -7.56 -6.91 1.61
N VAL A 103 -6.85 -6.88 2.74
CA VAL A 103 -5.69 -5.99 2.95
C VAL A 103 -4.50 -6.44 2.12
N GLU A 104 -4.32 -7.75 1.94
CA GLU A 104 -3.30 -8.32 1.06
C GLU A 104 -3.49 -7.88 -0.39
N VAL A 105 -4.73 -7.94 -0.91
CA VAL A 105 -5.06 -7.47 -2.26
C VAL A 105 -4.80 -5.97 -2.43
N ASP A 106 -5.16 -5.16 -1.43
CA ASP A 106 -4.88 -3.72 -1.46
C ASP A 106 -3.37 -3.44 -1.43
N ALA A 107 -2.61 -4.20 -0.64
CA ALA A 107 -1.15 -4.09 -0.56
C ALA A 107 -0.47 -4.49 -1.89
N ASP A 108 -0.96 -5.54 -2.54
CA ASP A 108 -0.49 -5.95 -3.87
C ASP A 108 -0.76 -4.87 -4.93
N LEU A 109 -1.91 -4.19 -4.87
CA LEU A 109 -2.21 -3.08 -5.79
C LEU A 109 -1.22 -1.91 -5.64
N VAL A 110 -0.83 -1.60 -4.40
CA VAL A 110 0.22 -0.61 -4.12
C VAL A 110 1.56 -1.07 -4.69
N ASN A 111 1.90 -2.35 -4.52
CA ASN A 111 3.14 -2.92 -5.06
C ASN A 111 3.20 -2.82 -6.60
N VAL A 112 2.12 -3.17 -7.29
CA VAL A 112 2.02 -3.02 -8.75
C VAL A 112 2.16 -1.56 -9.18
N SER A 113 1.52 -0.64 -8.47
CA SER A 113 1.60 0.80 -8.77
C SER A 113 3.03 1.33 -8.58
N TRP A 114 3.74 0.84 -7.56
CA TRP A 114 5.14 1.17 -7.30
C TRP A 114 6.06 0.66 -8.40
N MET A 115 5.88 -0.58 -8.88
CA MET A 115 6.69 -1.13 -9.97
C MET A 115 6.62 -0.25 -11.23
N ILE A 116 5.41 0.16 -11.62
CA ILE A 116 5.21 1.04 -12.77
C ILE A 116 5.95 2.38 -12.56
N PHE A 117 5.76 3.00 -11.40
CA PHE A 117 6.38 4.29 -11.11
C PHE A 117 7.91 4.21 -11.04
N ARG A 118 8.46 3.15 -10.46
CA ARG A 118 9.91 2.90 -10.40
C ARG A 118 10.50 2.73 -11.80
N ASP A 119 9.82 1.99 -12.67
CA ASP A 119 10.27 1.82 -14.06
C ASP A 119 10.31 3.18 -14.78
N GLU A 120 9.32 4.05 -14.57
CA GLU A 120 9.32 5.42 -15.10
C GLU A 120 10.52 6.23 -14.59
N LEU A 121 10.79 6.18 -13.27
CA LEU A 121 11.91 6.91 -12.65
C LEU A 121 13.28 6.47 -13.18
N THR A 122 13.46 5.18 -13.45
CA THR A 122 14.75 4.60 -13.90
C THR A 122 14.93 4.64 -15.42
N SER A 123 13.87 4.93 -16.17
CA SER A 123 13.93 5.10 -17.63
C SER A 123 14.45 6.46 -18.09
N THR A 124 14.62 7.42 -17.17
CA THR A 124 15.03 8.81 -17.44
C THR A 124 16.54 8.98 -17.36
#